data_AF-A0A7X7ESZ6-F1
#
_entry.id   AF-A0A7X7ESZ6-F1
#
_cell.length_a   1.000
_cell.length_b   1.000
_cell.length_c   1.000
_cell.angle_alpha   90.00
_cell.angle_beta   90.00
_cell.angle_gamma   90.00
#
_symmetry.space_group_name_H-M   'P 1'
#
loop_
_entity.id
_entity.type
_entity.pdbx_description
1 polymer ?
#
loop_
_entity_poly.entity_id
_entity_poly.type
_entity_poly.pdbx_seq_one_letter_code
_entity_poly.pdbx_strand_id
1 'polypeptide(L)'
;MGETGIQAEICRLPQRLVCDASRTIARFFWPGDETRARKIIDRVLRLSEKEVSELLQNVLNDFDNRHPDLHEVLVEHYNKVIARLNLPNIHSPERQFLIGSYFTMEYSFESAALFNPSMIPAKDQSDVPAGSIRFLMSLRAVGEGHISSIVFRRGIIDENINIIFDPVTPCPRQLRREENRAFKKFAFRNRLLDIGAYSEGVEEVFKYLPERFTSKELLHLLEQSQPELKKIPGAYETIDRMVWLARSNYEVHVPPASNLAEVVLFP
;
A
#
# COMPACT_ATOMS: atom_id res chain seq x y z
N MET A 1 -13.39 49.00 -18.61
CA MET A 1 -14.08 48.04 -17.74
C MET A 1 -13.08 46.91 -17.49
N GLY A 2 -12.07 47.04 -16.64
CA GLY A 2 -12.19 47.25 -15.20
C GLY A 2 -12.30 45.88 -14.51
N GLU A 3 -11.31 45.00 -14.71
CA GLU A 3 -11.20 43.74 -13.98
C GLU A 3 -11.04 44.06 -12.48
N THR A 4 -12.12 43.91 -11.72
CA THR A 4 -12.09 43.93 -10.26
C THR A 4 -11.41 42.64 -9.81
N GLY A 5 -10.08 42.66 -9.75
CA GLY A 5 -9.31 41.59 -9.12
C GLY A 5 -9.74 41.45 -7.66
N ILE A 6 -10.18 40.26 -7.27
CA ILE A 6 -10.45 39.94 -5.87
C ILE A 6 -9.12 40.07 -5.12
N GLN A 7 -8.99 41.14 -4.34
CA GLN A 7 -7.87 41.31 -3.42
C GLN A 7 -8.11 40.38 -2.23
N ALA A 8 -7.64 39.15 -2.31
CA ALA A 8 -7.70 38.21 -1.20
C ALA A 8 -6.60 38.58 -0.19
N GLU A 9 -7.00 38.87 1.05
CA GLU A 9 -6.06 39.00 2.16
C GLU A 9 -5.52 37.60 2.49
N ILE A 10 -4.22 37.39 2.30
CA ILE A 10 -3.57 36.11 2.58
C ILE A 10 -3.05 36.14 4.02
N CYS A 11 -3.74 35.46 4.93
CA CYS A 11 -3.27 35.23 6.30
C CYS A 11 -2.58 33.86 6.40
N ARG A 12 -1.37 33.81 6.97
CA ARG A 12 -0.65 32.56 7.23
C ARG A 12 -0.96 32.09 8.64
N LEU A 13 -1.59 30.92 8.74
CA LEU A 13 -1.87 30.26 10.02
C LEU A 13 -0.59 29.61 10.60
N PRO A 14 -0.49 29.44 11.94
CA PRO A 14 0.71 28.90 12.60
C PRO A 14 0.93 27.39 12.40
N GLN A 15 -0.08 26.64 11.96
CA GLN A 15 -0.05 25.19 11.81
C GLN A 15 1.01 24.78 10.76
N ARG A 16 1.80 23.78 11.11
CA ARG A 16 2.81 23.18 10.22
C ARG A 16 2.62 21.68 10.14
N LEU A 17 2.61 21.16 8.92
CA LEU A 17 2.73 19.74 8.65
C LEU A 17 4.21 19.43 8.47
N VAL A 18 4.75 18.59 9.33
CA VAL A 18 6.15 18.16 9.31
C VAL A 18 6.22 16.67 9.03
N CYS A 19 7.27 16.26 8.32
CA CYS A 19 7.59 14.85 8.17
C CYS A 19 7.94 14.22 9.53
N ASP A 20 7.75 12.91 9.62
CA ASP A 20 8.03 12.13 10.81
C ASP A 20 8.59 10.76 10.39
N ALA A 21 9.92 10.62 10.53
CA ALA A 21 10.62 9.39 10.21
C ALA A 21 10.33 8.24 11.20
N SER A 22 9.73 8.51 12.36
CA SER A 22 9.31 7.45 13.28
C SER A 22 8.07 6.70 12.79
N ARG A 23 7.35 7.25 11.81
CA ARG A 23 6.18 6.62 11.19
C ARG A 23 6.62 5.59 10.16
N THR A 24 6.58 4.33 10.58
CA THR A 24 7.03 3.19 9.78
C THR A 24 5.93 2.18 9.53
N ILE A 25 5.92 1.57 8.34
CA ILE A 25 5.12 0.38 8.04
C ILE A 25 6.03 -0.86 7.94
N ALA A 26 5.50 -2.03 8.28
CA ALA A 26 6.18 -3.29 8.08
C ALA A 26 6.11 -3.73 6.61
N ARG A 27 7.27 -4.07 6.02
CA ARG A 27 7.40 -4.48 4.62
C ARG A 27 8.18 -5.78 4.49
N PHE A 28 7.88 -6.51 3.42
CA PHE A 28 8.62 -7.70 3.07
C PHE A 28 10.07 -7.34 2.72
N PHE A 29 11.01 -8.02 3.34
CA PHE A 29 12.43 -7.87 3.13
C PHE A 29 13.05 -9.20 2.70
N TRP A 30 13.83 -9.17 1.61
CA TRP A 30 14.55 -10.34 1.13
C TRP A 30 16.06 -10.19 1.40
N PRO A 31 16.64 -10.95 2.34
CA PRO A 31 18.04 -10.80 2.72
C PRO A 31 18.98 -11.49 1.71
N GLY A 32 19.48 -10.71 0.73
CA GLY A 32 20.51 -11.19 -0.20
C GLY A 32 20.00 -12.23 -1.19
N ASP A 33 20.74 -13.33 -1.36
CA ASP A 33 20.38 -14.42 -2.27
C ASP A 33 19.56 -15.53 -1.58
N GLU A 34 19.09 -16.50 -2.36
CA GLU A 34 18.32 -17.64 -1.82
C GLU A 34 19.14 -18.50 -0.85
N THR A 35 20.46 -18.57 -1.05
CA THR A 35 21.36 -19.32 -0.15
C THR A 35 21.36 -18.71 1.25
N ARG A 36 21.42 -17.38 1.34
CA ARG A 36 21.33 -16.66 2.61
C ARG A 36 19.96 -16.83 3.26
N ALA A 37 18.88 -16.72 2.47
CA ALA A 37 17.52 -16.95 2.97
C ALA A 37 17.35 -18.35 3.58
N ARG A 38 17.81 -19.41 2.88
CA ARG A 38 17.77 -20.79 3.38
C ARG A 38 18.58 -20.96 4.66
N LYS A 39 19.78 -20.37 4.75
CA LYS A 39 20.61 -20.41 5.97
C LYS A 39 19.91 -19.77 7.18
N ILE A 40 19.13 -18.71 6.98
CA ILE A 40 18.34 -18.09 8.07
C ILE A 40 17.28 -19.07 8.56
N ILE A 41 16.52 -19.67 7.65
CA ILE A 41 15.48 -20.66 7.98
C ILE A 41 16.09 -21.86 8.71
N ASP A 42 17.19 -22.42 8.19
CA ASP A 42 17.87 -23.56 8.80
C ASP A 42 18.36 -23.24 10.22
N ARG A 43 18.80 -22.01 10.49
CA ARG A 43 19.19 -21.58 11.84
C ARG A 43 17.98 -21.53 12.75
N VAL A 44 16.87 -20.95 12.30
CA VAL A 44 15.63 -20.92 13.08
C VAL A 44 15.19 -22.35 13.40
N LEU A 45 15.16 -23.25 12.42
CA LEU A 45 14.75 -24.65 12.59
C LEU A 45 15.63 -25.45 13.59
N ARG A 46 16.88 -25.04 13.82
CA ARG A 46 17.79 -25.69 14.78
C ARG A 46 17.66 -25.18 16.21
N LEU A 47 16.98 -24.05 16.42
CA LEU A 47 16.71 -23.53 17.77
C LEU A 47 15.83 -24.51 18.54
N SER A 48 16.00 -24.57 19.86
CA SER A 48 15.04 -25.22 20.75
C SER A 48 13.73 -24.44 20.79
N GLU A 49 12.63 -25.08 21.19
CA GLU A 49 11.33 -24.41 21.34
C GLU A 49 11.41 -23.22 22.32
N LYS A 50 12.21 -23.35 23.39
CA LYS A 50 12.45 -22.26 24.34
C LYS A 50 13.09 -21.03 23.68
N GLU A 51 14.14 -21.24 22.89
CA GLU A 51 14.83 -20.15 22.19
C GLU A 51 13.93 -19.48 21.14
N VAL A 52 13.08 -20.25 20.45
CA VAL A 52 12.10 -19.70 19.51
C VAL A 52 11.11 -18.79 20.24
N SER A 53 10.55 -19.27 21.35
CA SER A 53 9.58 -18.52 22.15
C SER A 53 10.19 -17.23 22.70
N GLU A 54 11.40 -17.29 23.25
CA GLU A 54 12.12 -16.12 23.78
C GLU A 54 12.42 -15.08 22.69
N LEU A 55 12.92 -15.52 21.52
CA LEU A 55 13.20 -14.60 20.41
C LEU A 55 11.94 -13.98 19.82
N LEU A 56 10.88 -14.78 19.66
CA LEU A 56 9.61 -14.28 19.16
C LEU A 56 9.00 -13.27 20.13
N GLN A 57 9.03 -13.54 21.44
CA GLN A 57 8.51 -12.61 22.43
C GLN A 57 9.26 -11.28 22.42
N ASN A 58 10.58 -11.29 22.23
CA ASN A 58 11.36 -10.06 22.08
C ASN A 58 10.91 -9.25 20.85
N VAL A 59 10.71 -9.92 19.71
CA VAL A 59 10.17 -9.26 18.50
C VAL A 59 8.78 -8.66 18.77
N LEU A 60 7.88 -9.39 19.40
CA LEU A 60 6.54 -8.86 19.68
C LEU A 60 6.60 -7.66 20.64
N ASN A 61 7.42 -7.75 21.70
CA ASN A 61 7.59 -6.65 22.66
C ASN A 61 8.13 -5.37 22.00
N ASP A 62 9.04 -5.51 21.04
CA ASP A 62 9.68 -4.38 20.37
C ASP A 62 8.77 -3.71 19.31
N PHE A 63 7.82 -4.44 18.71
CA PHE A 63 7.12 -4.00 17.49
C PHE A 63 5.58 -4.03 17.55
N ASP A 64 4.94 -4.80 18.43
CA ASP A 64 3.47 -5.01 18.42
C ASP A 64 2.69 -3.72 18.72
N ASN A 65 3.25 -2.86 19.57
CA ASN A 65 2.72 -1.54 19.88
C ASN A 65 2.83 -0.51 18.74
N ARG A 66 3.62 -0.78 17.69
CA ARG A 66 3.78 0.10 16.52
C ARG A 66 3.09 -0.43 15.27
N HIS A 67 2.92 -1.75 15.18
CA HIS A 67 2.35 -2.43 14.02
C HIS A 67 1.08 -3.18 14.41
N PRO A 68 -0.11 -2.57 14.27
CA PRO A 68 -1.36 -3.14 14.76
C PRO A 68 -1.82 -4.39 13.98
N ASP A 69 -1.11 -4.77 12.92
CA ASP A 69 -1.32 -6.00 12.14
C ASP A 69 -0.05 -6.86 12.04
N LEU A 70 0.90 -6.70 12.98
CA LEU A 70 2.20 -7.38 12.97
C LEU A 70 2.05 -8.90 12.76
N HIS A 71 1.22 -9.57 13.55
CA HIS A 71 1.02 -11.02 13.45
C HIS A 71 0.59 -11.47 12.05
N GLU A 72 -0.33 -10.75 11.42
CA GLU A 72 -0.78 -11.06 10.06
C GLU A 72 0.34 -10.85 9.03
N VAL A 73 1.10 -9.76 9.18
CA VAL A 73 2.26 -9.44 8.34
C VAL A 73 3.34 -10.51 8.45
N LEU A 74 3.64 -10.99 9.67
CA LEU A 74 4.65 -12.03 9.89
C LEU A 74 4.26 -13.33 9.18
N VAL A 75 2.99 -13.74 9.24
CA VAL A 75 2.49 -14.93 8.53
C VAL A 75 2.53 -14.72 7.02
N GLU A 76 2.13 -13.55 6.54
CA GLU A 76 2.20 -13.22 5.11
C GLU A 76 3.64 -13.31 4.60
N HIS A 77 4.60 -12.75 5.33
CA HIS A 77 6.01 -12.80 4.97
C HIS A 77 6.57 -14.21 5.03
N TYR A 78 6.23 -15.00 6.05
CA TYR A 78 6.56 -16.42 6.10
C TYR A 78 6.04 -17.17 4.85
N ASN A 79 4.78 -16.96 4.48
CA ASN A 79 4.17 -17.59 3.31
C ASN A 79 4.87 -17.18 1.99
N LYS A 80 5.25 -15.90 1.86
CA LYS A 80 6.04 -15.42 0.72
C LYS A 80 7.40 -16.12 0.63
N VAL A 81 8.07 -16.34 1.77
CA VAL A 81 9.38 -17.00 1.83
C VAL A 81 9.29 -18.45 1.40
N ILE A 82 8.39 -19.24 1.99
CA ILE A 82 8.26 -20.66 1.67
C ILE A 82 7.84 -20.88 0.22
N ALA A 83 6.94 -20.03 -0.32
CA ALA A 83 6.51 -20.10 -1.71
C ALA A 83 7.68 -19.78 -2.65
N ARG A 84 8.44 -18.71 -2.36
CA ARG A 84 9.60 -18.32 -3.16
C ARG A 84 10.71 -19.38 -3.17
N LEU A 85 10.90 -20.11 -2.07
CA LEU A 85 11.93 -21.14 -1.96
C LEU A 85 11.43 -22.56 -2.28
N ASN A 86 10.15 -22.72 -2.64
CA ASN A 86 9.48 -24.01 -2.81
C ASN A 86 9.71 -24.96 -1.62
N LEU A 87 9.55 -24.44 -0.39
CA LEU A 87 9.71 -25.20 0.84
C LEU A 87 8.37 -25.75 1.33
N PRO A 88 8.35 -26.92 2.00
CA PRO A 88 7.16 -27.41 2.67
C PRO A 88 6.77 -26.50 3.84
N ASN A 89 5.49 -26.55 4.22
CA ASN A 89 5.01 -25.84 5.40
C ASN A 89 5.66 -26.37 6.68
N ILE A 90 6.07 -25.46 7.54
CA ILE A 90 6.55 -25.75 8.90
C ILE A 90 5.35 -25.82 9.84
N HIS A 91 5.24 -26.87 10.65
CA HIS A 91 4.05 -27.10 11.49
C HIS A 91 4.01 -26.28 12.80
N SER A 92 5.11 -25.67 13.22
CA SER A 92 5.17 -24.84 14.44
C SER A 92 4.80 -23.38 14.15
N PRO A 93 3.68 -22.85 14.69
CA PRO A 93 3.26 -21.47 14.46
C PRO A 93 4.30 -20.43 14.92
N GLU A 94 4.95 -20.65 16.06
CA GLU A 94 5.98 -19.72 16.57
C GLU A 94 7.17 -19.62 15.62
N ARG A 95 7.58 -20.75 15.00
CA ARG A 95 8.63 -20.75 13.97
C ARG A 95 8.18 -20.04 12.70
N GLN A 96 6.91 -20.16 12.32
CA GLN A 96 6.37 -19.40 11.19
C GLN A 96 6.47 -17.89 11.46
N PHE A 97 6.02 -17.43 12.63
CA PHE A 97 6.13 -16.01 13.01
C PHE A 97 7.59 -15.53 13.07
N LEU A 98 8.47 -16.31 13.71
CA LEU A 98 9.88 -15.95 13.84
C LEU A 98 10.59 -15.94 12.48
N ILE A 99 10.31 -16.89 11.59
CA ILE A 99 10.81 -16.82 10.21
C ILE A 99 10.27 -15.58 9.52
N GLY A 100 8.96 -15.33 9.61
CA GLY A 100 8.34 -14.11 9.07
C GLY A 100 9.07 -12.83 9.48
N SER A 101 9.46 -12.71 10.75
CA SER A 101 10.11 -11.52 11.27
C SER A 101 11.50 -11.29 10.70
N TYR A 102 12.29 -12.34 10.46
CA TYR A 102 13.59 -12.22 9.78
C TYR A 102 13.51 -11.73 8.33
N PHE A 103 12.33 -11.83 7.71
CA PHE A 103 12.04 -11.35 6.36
C PHE A 103 11.09 -10.13 6.38
N THR A 104 11.08 -9.40 7.50
CA THR A 104 10.32 -8.17 7.69
C THR A 104 11.28 -7.03 7.96
N MET A 105 11.00 -5.85 7.41
CA MET A 105 11.69 -4.60 7.75
C MET A 105 10.68 -3.49 8.03
N GLU A 106 11.06 -2.54 8.88
CA GLU A 106 10.36 -1.26 8.96
C GLU A 106 10.77 -0.36 7.80
N TYR A 107 9.82 0.42 7.30
CA TYR A 107 10.03 1.38 6.24
C TYR A 107 9.37 2.71 6.60
N SER A 108 10.17 3.78 6.70
CA SER A 108 9.69 5.12 7.05
C SER A 108 9.05 5.79 5.84
N PHE A 109 7.71 5.81 5.77
CA PHE A 109 6.96 6.29 4.60
C PHE A 109 6.78 7.82 4.57
N GLU A 110 7.10 8.49 5.67
CA GLU A 110 6.91 9.93 5.87
C GLU A 110 8.21 10.61 6.33
N SER A 111 9.38 10.12 5.89
CA SER A 111 10.69 10.58 6.39
C SER A 111 11.27 11.78 5.65
N ALA A 112 10.89 12.02 4.39
CA ALA A 112 11.53 13.04 3.55
C ALA A 112 10.67 14.31 3.41
N ALA A 113 9.37 14.18 3.09
CA ALA A 113 8.52 15.33 2.81
C ALA A 113 7.02 15.02 2.86
N LEU A 114 6.23 16.07 3.12
CA LEU A 114 4.77 16.11 3.01
C LEU A 114 4.36 17.25 2.07
N PHE A 115 3.50 16.98 1.10
CA PHE A 115 3.01 18.01 0.19
C PHE A 115 1.69 17.62 -0.49
N ASN A 116 1.16 18.53 -1.32
CA ASN A 116 -0.11 18.40 -2.03
C ASN A 116 -1.32 18.13 -1.10
N PRO A 117 -1.56 18.95 -0.06
CA PRO A 117 -2.75 18.81 0.76
C PRO A 117 -4.01 19.02 -0.10
N SER A 118 -4.97 18.12 0.01
CA SER A 118 -6.33 18.33 -0.47
C SER A 118 -7.31 18.02 0.63
N MET A 119 -8.27 18.91 0.86
CA MET A 119 -9.21 18.84 1.97
C MET A 119 -10.64 18.79 1.49
N ILE A 120 -11.46 18.01 2.18
CA ILE A 120 -12.92 17.99 2.03
C ILE A 120 -13.58 18.03 3.41
N PRO A 121 -14.83 18.49 3.52
CA PRO A 121 -15.66 18.20 4.68
C PRO A 121 -15.71 16.69 4.95
N ALA A 122 -15.49 16.28 6.20
CA ALA A 122 -15.70 14.90 6.60
C ALA A 122 -17.20 14.56 6.48
N LYS A 123 -17.52 13.32 6.09
CA LYS A 123 -18.91 12.87 6.00
C LYS A 123 -19.63 12.88 7.35
N ASP A 124 -18.92 12.48 8.39
CA ASP A 124 -19.44 12.47 9.76
C ASP A 124 -19.08 13.79 10.47
N GLN A 125 -20.10 14.55 10.85
CA GLN A 125 -20.01 15.81 11.59
C GLN A 125 -20.59 15.69 13.01
N SER A 126 -20.79 14.48 13.52
CA SER A 126 -21.26 14.26 14.90
C SER A 126 -20.28 14.88 15.90
N ASP A 127 -20.79 15.44 16.99
CA ASP A 127 -19.98 16.07 18.06
C ASP A 127 -19.08 17.24 17.59
N VAL A 128 -19.38 17.84 16.44
CA VAL A 128 -18.70 19.06 15.99
C VAL A 128 -19.42 20.28 16.58
N PRO A 129 -18.70 21.21 17.26
CA PRO A 129 -19.30 22.43 17.78
C PRO A 129 -20.02 23.24 16.70
N ALA A 130 -21.06 23.98 17.10
CA ALA A 130 -21.75 24.90 16.20
C ALA A 130 -20.75 25.89 15.56
N GLY A 131 -20.95 26.22 14.29
CA GLY A 131 -20.05 27.09 13.53
C GLY A 131 -18.74 26.45 13.09
N SER A 132 -18.47 25.20 13.47
CA SER A 132 -17.26 24.46 13.10
C SER A 132 -17.52 23.40 12.03
N ILE A 133 -16.47 22.97 11.33
CA ILE A 133 -16.53 21.88 10.35
C ILE A 133 -15.35 20.95 10.51
N ARG A 134 -15.63 19.66 10.60
CA ARG A 134 -14.60 18.63 10.56
C ARG A 134 -14.17 18.35 9.12
N PHE A 135 -12.88 18.21 8.90
CA PHE A 135 -12.32 17.93 7.58
C PHE A 135 -11.55 16.62 7.54
N LEU A 136 -11.44 16.06 6.33
CA LEU A 136 -10.47 15.03 5.97
C LEU A 136 -9.49 15.63 4.97
N MET A 137 -8.21 15.44 5.21
CA MET A 137 -7.11 15.89 4.36
C MET A 137 -6.34 14.69 3.83
N SER A 138 -6.11 14.62 2.53
CA SER A 138 -5.09 13.75 1.94
C SER A 138 -3.78 14.50 1.77
N LEU A 139 -2.67 13.79 1.91
CA LEU A 139 -1.31 14.29 1.71
C LEU A 139 -0.50 13.26 0.92
N ARG A 140 0.42 13.77 0.10
CA ARG A 140 1.51 12.96 -0.43
C ARG A 140 2.64 12.94 0.58
N ALA A 141 2.95 11.76 1.11
CA ALA A 141 4.10 11.50 1.96
C ALA A 141 5.22 10.87 1.15
N VAL A 142 6.45 11.35 1.33
CA VAL A 142 7.64 10.79 0.69
C VAL A 142 8.50 10.16 1.77
N GLY A 143 8.79 8.88 1.60
CA GLY A 143 9.60 8.10 2.52
C GLY A 143 11.02 7.83 2.02
N GLU A 144 11.63 6.83 2.63
CA GLU A 144 12.94 6.31 2.24
C GLU A 144 12.99 5.93 0.76
N GLY A 145 14.12 6.21 0.08
CA GLY A 145 14.23 5.96 -1.36
C GLY A 145 13.29 6.81 -2.23
N HIS A 146 12.72 7.89 -1.67
CA HIS A 146 11.83 8.83 -2.35
C HIS A 146 10.52 8.23 -2.87
N ILE A 147 10.09 7.10 -2.30
CA ILE A 147 8.84 6.46 -2.69
C ILE A 147 7.67 7.23 -2.06
N SER A 148 6.67 7.54 -2.89
CA SER A 148 5.51 8.33 -2.50
C SER A 148 4.35 7.45 -2.04
N SER A 149 3.74 7.84 -0.93
CA SER A 149 2.54 7.23 -0.36
C SER A 149 1.43 8.28 -0.22
N ILE A 150 0.18 7.84 -0.13
CA ILE A 150 -0.94 8.72 0.26
C ILE A 150 -1.26 8.44 1.73
N VAL A 151 -1.30 9.51 2.52
CA VAL A 151 -1.65 9.47 3.94
C VAL A 151 -2.77 10.46 4.22
N PHE A 152 -3.42 10.30 5.37
CA PHE A 152 -4.54 11.16 5.74
C PHE A 152 -4.29 11.88 7.07
N ARG A 153 -4.91 13.05 7.20
CA ARG A 153 -5.04 13.80 8.44
C ARG A 153 -6.50 14.23 8.59
N ARG A 154 -6.95 14.39 9.83
CA ARG A 154 -8.29 14.87 10.17
C ARG A 154 -8.15 16.02 11.14
N GLY A 155 -9.16 16.84 11.23
CA GLY A 155 -9.23 17.92 12.20
C GLY A 155 -10.53 18.68 12.10
N ILE A 156 -10.59 19.79 12.82
CA ILE A 156 -11.71 20.72 12.83
C ILE A 156 -11.21 22.11 12.42
N ILE A 157 -11.97 22.78 11.57
CA ILE A 157 -11.90 24.23 11.38
C ILE A 157 -13.00 24.82 12.25
N ASP A 158 -12.65 25.68 13.21
CA ASP A 158 -13.62 26.32 14.10
C ASP A 158 -14.27 27.57 13.48
N GLU A 159 -15.20 28.18 14.20
CA GLU A 159 -15.90 29.40 13.77
C GLU A 159 -14.98 30.61 13.55
N ASN A 160 -13.78 30.59 14.13
CA ASN A 160 -12.75 31.62 14.02
C ASN A 160 -11.68 31.27 12.96
N ILE A 161 -11.91 30.23 12.15
CA ILE A 161 -11.00 29.75 11.10
C ILE A 161 -9.69 29.16 11.67
N ASN A 162 -9.66 28.77 12.95
CA ASN A 162 -8.54 28.03 13.50
C ASN A 162 -8.59 26.58 13.04
N ILE A 163 -7.44 26.05 12.61
CA ILE A 163 -7.29 24.64 12.22
C ILE A 163 -6.73 23.84 13.40
N ILE A 164 -7.49 22.88 13.88
CA ILE A 164 -7.11 21.97 14.97
C ILE A 164 -7.01 20.57 14.37
N PHE A 165 -5.78 20.04 14.26
CA PHE A 165 -5.57 18.68 13.77
C PHE A 165 -5.81 17.66 14.88
N ASP A 166 -6.40 16.53 14.50
CA ASP A 166 -6.45 15.35 15.37
C ASP A 166 -5.02 14.83 15.60
N PRO A 167 -4.73 14.24 16.77
CA PRO A 167 -3.44 13.61 17.02
C PRO A 167 -3.09 12.57 15.96
N VAL A 168 -1.82 12.59 15.55
CA VAL A 168 -1.26 11.60 14.64
C VAL A 168 -0.94 10.33 15.44
N THR A 169 -1.54 9.20 15.08
CA THR A 169 -1.26 7.91 15.74
C THR A 169 0.19 7.47 15.49
N PRO A 170 0.84 6.77 16.44
CA PRO A 170 2.12 6.10 16.18
C PRO A 170 1.97 4.75 15.45
N CYS A 171 0.74 4.30 15.16
CA CYS A 171 0.46 2.96 14.64
C CYS A 171 -0.07 2.99 13.19
N PRO A 172 0.72 3.45 12.20
CA PRO A 172 0.27 3.46 10.83
C PRO A 172 0.11 2.04 10.28
N ARG A 173 -0.93 1.83 9.47
CA ARG A 173 -1.25 0.56 8.80
C ARG A 173 -1.25 0.75 7.30
N GLN A 174 -0.47 -0.08 6.61
CA GLN A 174 -0.53 -0.16 5.15
C GLN A 174 -1.86 -0.81 4.73
N LEU A 175 -2.59 -0.18 3.82
CA LEU A 175 -3.75 -0.84 3.20
C LEU A 175 -3.29 -1.94 2.25
N ARG A 176 -3.93 -3.10 2.41
CA ARG A 176 -3.73 -4.23 1.51
C ARG A 176 -4.58 -4.04 0.27
N ARG A 177 -3.94 -4.26 -0.88
CA ARG A 177 -4.60 -4.28 -2.18
C ARG A 177 -5.34 -5.59 -2.34
N GLU A 178 -6.50 -5.53 -2.96
CA GLU A 178 -7.17 -6.70 -3.47
C GLU A 178 -6.45 -7.21 -4.73
N GLU A 179 -5.64 -8.25 -4.56
CA GLU A 179 -4.78 -8.77 -5.63
C GLU A 179 -5.57 -9.34 -6.81
N ASN A 180 -6.78 -9.89 -6.57
CA ASN A 180 -7.57 -10.59 -7.57
C ASN A 180 -8.83 -9.85 -7.99
N ARG A 181 -8.72 -8.53 -8.14
CA ARG A 181 -9.82 -7.68 -8.57
C ARG A 181 -10.41 -8.15 -9.90
N ALA A 182 -11.73 -8.14 -10.00
CA ALA A 182 -12.47 -8.39 -11.23
C ALA A 182 -12.61 -7.13 -12.09
N PHE A 183 -12.31 -7.26 -13.38
CA PHE A 183 -12.48 -6.24 -14.41
C PHE A 183 -13.62 -6.60 -15.34
N LYS A 184 -14.29 -5.59 -15.87
CA LYS A 184 -15.16 -5.74 -17.06
C LYS A 184 -14.34 -5.39 -18.29
N LYS A 185 -14.34 -6.27 -19.29
CA LYS A 185 -13.58 -6.11 -20.53
C LYS A 185 -13.81 -4.76 -21.21
N PHE A 186 -15.07 -4.34 -21.35
CA PHE A 186 -15.43 -3.03 -21.89
C PHE A 186 -14.78 -1.85 -21.12
N ALA A 187 -14.81 -1.88 -19.79
CA ALA A 187 -14.23 -0.82 -18.98
C ALA A 187 -12.69 -0.81 -19.06
N PHE A 188 -12.07 -1.99 -19.07
CA PHE A 188 -10.62 -2.14 -19.22
C PHE A 188 -10.15 -1.63 -20.60
N ARG A 189 -10.89 -1.99 -21.66
CA ARG A 189 -10.70 -1.48 -23.03
C ARG A 189 -10.70 0.03 -23.09
N ASN A 190 -11.75 0.66 -22.54
CA ASN A 190 -11.88 2.11 -22.57
C ASN A 190 -10.75 2.79 -21.79
N ARG A 191 -10.31 2.21 -20.67
CA ARG A 191 -9.14 2.73 -19.94
C ARG A 191 -7.85 2.63 -20.74
N LEU A 192 -7.63 1.57 -21.50
CA LEU A 192 -6.48 1.48 -22.40
C LEU A 192 -6.56 2.53 -23.53
N LEU A 193 -7.76 2.81 -24.04
CA LEU A 193 -7.97 3.88 -25.03
C LEU A 193 -7.68 5.27 -24.43
N ASP A 194 -8.22 5.57 -23.24
CA ASP A 194 -8.04 6.85 -22.54
C ASP A 194 -6.55 7.20 -22.35
N ILE A 195 -5.71 6.20 -22.06
CA ILE A 195 -4.27 6.39 -21.82
C ILE A 195 -3.41 6.22 -23.07
N GLY A 196 -4.01 6.04 -24.26
CA GLY A 196 -3.26 5.82 -25.50
C GLY A 196 -2.50 4.49 -25.54
N ALA A 197 -2.91 3.50 -24.74
CA ALA A 197 -2.31 2.18 -24.62
C ALA A 197 -2.93 1.11 -25.52
N TYR A 198 -3.94 1.48 -26.32
CA TYR A 198 -4.65 0.54 -27.17
C TYR A 198 -3.89 0.21 -28.45
N SER A 199 -3.73 -1.08 -28.78
CA SER A 199 -3.02 -1.58 -29.96
C SER A 199 -3.67 -2.85 -30.51
N GLU A 200 -3.25 -3.28 -31.71
CA GLU A 200 -3.66 -4.57 -32.28
C GLU A 200 -3.31 -5.76 -31.37
N GLY A 201 -2.19 -5.65 -30.63
CA GLY A 201 -1.81 -6.67 -29.64
C GLY A 201 -2.81 -6.78 -28.49
N VAL A 202 -3.45 -5.67 -28.09
CA VAL A 202 -4.49 -5.70 -27.04
C VAL A 202 -5.74 -6.45 -27.54
N GLU A 203 -6.15 -6.21 -28.79
CA GLU A 203 -7.29 -6.90 -29.40
C GLU A 203 -7.07 -8.43 -29.41
N GLU A 204 -5.85 -8.87 -29.73
CA GLU A 204 -5.51 -10.29 -29.74
C GLU A 204 -5.62 -10.91 -28.34
N VAL A 205 -5.08 -10.26 -27.31
CA VAL A 205 -5.22 -10.72 -25.91
C VAL A 205 -6.69 -10.75 -25.51
N PHE A 206 -7.47 -9.74 -25.89
CA PHE A 206 -8.88 -9.66 -25.55
C PHE A 206 -9.71 -10.80 -26.13
N LYS A 207 -9.38 -11.38 -27.29
CA LYS A 207 -10.12 -12.53 -27.82
C LYS A 207 -10.20 -13.71 -26.84
N TYR A 208 -9.17 -13.88 -26.03
CA TYR A 208 -9.05 -14.99 -25.08
C TYR A 208 -9.55 -14.65 -23.67
N LEU A 209 -9.80 -13.37 -23.37
CA LEU A 209 -10.34 -12.97 -22.07
C LEU A 209 -11.88 -13.08 -22.04
N PRO A 210 -12.46 -13.59 -20.95
CA PRO A 210 -13.91 -13.49 -20.73
C PRO A 210 -14.37 -12.02 -20.56
N GLU A 211 -15.69 -11.78 -20.66
CA GLU A 211 -16.28 -10.44 -20.45
C GLU A 211 -15.99 -9.88 -19.05
N ARG A 212 -15.85 -10.78 -18.08
CA ARG A 212 -15.35 -10.48 -16.74
C ARG A 212 -14.13 -11.36 -16.48
N PHE A 213 -13.01 -10.74 -16.16
CA PHE A 213 -11.76 -11.42 -15.87
C PHE A 213 -11.09 -10.78 -14.66
N THR A 214 -10.18 -11.49 -14.02
CA THR A 214 -9.44 -11.05 -12.85
C THR A 214 -8.00 -10.66 -13.21
N SER A 215 -7.33 -9.89 -12.33
CA SER A 215 -5.90 -9.59 -12.48
C SER A 215 -5.06 -10.86 -12.71
N LYS A 216 -5.35 -11.94 -11.97
CA LYS A 216 -4.61 -13.21 -12.08
C LYS A 216 -4.85 -13.89 -13.43
N GLU A 217 -6.09 -13.93 -13.91
CA GLU A 217 -6.43 -14.50 -15.23
C GLU A 217 -5.75 -13.71 -16.35
N LEU A 218 -5.72 -12.38 -16.26
CA LEU A 218 -4.99 -11.55 -17.22
C LEU A 218 -3.50 -11.86 -17.20
N LEU A 219 -2.86 -11.87 -16.04
CA LEU A 219 -1.41 -12.15 -15.92
C LEU A 219 -1.08 -13.55 -16.43
N HIS A 220 -1.88 -14.55 -16.06
CA HIS A 220 -1.70 -15.93 -16.51
C HIS A 220 -1.83 -16.05 -18.03
N LEU A 221 -2.83 -15.38 -18.63
CA LEU A 221 -2.99 -15.35 -20.07
C LEU A 221 -1.79 -14.70 -20.76
N LEU A 222 -1.30 -13.55 -20.25
CA LEU A 222 -0.14 -12.87 -20.83
C LEU A 222 1.14 -13.71 -20.73
N GLU A 223 1.30 -14.50 -19.66
CA GLU A 223 2.40 -15.46 -19.50
C GLU A 223 2.28 -16.65 -20.48
N GLN A 224 1.08 -17.21 -20.67
CA GLN A 224 0.86 -18.34 -21.59
C GLN A 224 0.92 -17.93 -23.06
N SER A 225 0.39 -16.76 -23.40
CA SER A 225 0.34 -16.24 -24.76
C SER A 225 1.63 -15.55 -25.18
N GLN A 226 2.63 -15.42 -24.30
CA GLN A 226 3.91 -14.75 -24.57
C GLN A 226 4.57 -15.18 -25.90
N PRO A 227 4.62 -16.48 -26.28
CA PRO A 227 5.27 -16.91 -27.53
C PRO A 227 4.56 -16.43 -28.80
N GLU A 228 3.23 -16.41 -28.80
CA GLU A 228 2.42 -15.96 -29.94
C GLU A 228 2.30 -14.44 -29.98
N LEU A 229 2.13 -13.80 -28.81
CA LEU A 229 2.10 -12.34 -28.69
C LEU A 229 3.42 -11.72 -29.13
N LYS A 230 4.58 -12.32 -28.82
CA LYS A 230 5.91 -11.84 -29.25
C LYS A 230 6.08 -11.73 -30.77
N LYS A 231 5.22 -12.37 -31.57
CA LYS A 231 5.22 -12.24 -33.04
C LYS A 231 4.61 -10.92 -33.52
N ILE A 232 3.86 -10.23 -32.66
CA ILE A 232 3.22 -8.95 -32.95
C ILE A 232 4.23 -7.81 -32.70
N PRO A 233 4.43 -6.88 -33.66
CA PRO A 233 5.23 -5.67 -33.42
C PRO A 233 4.68 -4.88 -32.21
N GLY A 234 5.54 -4.53 -31.25
CA GLY A 234 5.14 -3.79 -30.04
C GLY A 234 4.47 -4.64 -28.94
N ALA A 235 4.58 -5.96 -29.00
CA ALA A 235 3.98 -6.86 -28.02
C ALA A 235 4.46 -6.65 -26.57
N TYR A 236 5.76 -6.44 -26.36
CA TYR A 236 6.30 -6.18 -25.02
C TYR A 236 5.69 -4.93 -24.40
N GLU A 237 5.64 -3.84 -25.17
CA GLU A 237 5.02 -2.59 -24.73
C GLU A 237 3.52 -2.79 -24.43
N THR A 238 2.83 -3.58 -25.24
CA THR A 238 1.42 -3.93 -25.02
C THR A 238 1.23 -4.69 -23.70
N ILE A 239 2.03 -5.73 -23.47
CA ILE A 239 2.01 -6.51 -22.23
C ILE A 239 2.29 -5.60 -21.03
N ASP A 240 3.35 -4.80 -21.09
CA ASP A 240 3.74 -3.90 -20.01
C ASP A 240 2.64 -2.89 -19.67
N ARG A 241 1.99 -2.30 -20.68
CA ARG A 241 0.87 -1.37 -20.50
C ARG A 241 -0.36 -2.04 -19.89
N MET A 242 -0.71 -3.26 -20.33
CA MET A 242 -1.84 -4.01 -19.76
C MET A 242 -1.57 -4.41 -18.30
N VAL A 243 -0.37 -4.89 -18.00
CA VAL A 243 0.08 -5.20 -16.63
C VAL A 243 0.07 -3.95 -15.76
N TRP A 244 0.59 -2.84 -16.28
CA TRP A 244 0.59 -1.56 -15.57
C TRP A 244 -0.82 -1.08 -15.25
N LEU A 245 -1.75 -1.13 -16.21
CA LEU A 245 -3.15 -0.74 -15.98
C LEU A 245 -3.83 -1.63 -14.93
N ALA A 246 -3.62 -2.95 -15.01
CA ALA A 246 -4.17 -3.89 -14.05
C ALA A 246 -3.63 -3.63 -12.63
N ARG A 247 -2.33 -3.34 -12.50
CA ARG A 247 -1.71 -3.02 -11.21
C ARG A 247 -2.09 -1.65 -10.66
N SER A 248 -2.39 -0.68 -11.53
CA SER A 248 -2.74 0.69 -11.14
C SER A 248 -4.21 0.86 -10.76
N ASN A 249 -5.06 -0.11 -11.10
CA ASN A 249 -6.49 -0.08 -10.81
C ASN A 249 -6.84 -1.14 -9.76
N TYR A 250 -6.49 -0.83 -8.51
CA TYR A 250 -6.64 -1.72 -7.37
C TYR A 250 -7.78 -1.27 -6.46
N GLU A 251 -8.37 -2.25 -5.79
CA GLU A 251 -9.24 -2.02 -4.64
C GLU A 251 -8.43 -2.19 -3.37
N VAL A 252 -8.83 -1.49 -2.31
CA VAL A 252 -8.19 -1.59 -1.00
C VAL A 252 -9.24 -1.94 0.03
N HIS A 253 -8.89 -2.84 0.95
CA HIS A 253 -9.74 -3.15 2.08
C HIS A 253 -9.36 -2.26 3.27
N VAL A 254 -10.29 -1.43 3.72
CA VAL A 254 -10.14 -0.63 4.94
C VAL A 254 -10.85 -1.37 6.08
N PRO A 255 -10.13 -1.84 7.12
CA PRO A 255 -10.77 -2.51 8.25
C PRO A 255 -11.81 -1.58 8.91
N PRO A 256 -13.01 -2.06 9.27
CA PRO A 256 -14.14 -1.21 9.70
C PRO A 256 -13.87 -0.28 10.91
N ALA A 257 -12.93 -0.64 11.78
CA ALA A 257 -12.55 0.14 12.97
C ALA A 257 -11.30 1.01 12.76
N SER A 258 -10.77 1.11 11.53
CA SER A 258 -9.54 1.87 11.28
C SER A 258 -9.80 3.36 11.36
N ASN A 259 -9.01 4.07 12.16
CA ASN A 259 -8.94 5.52 12.06
C ASN A 259 -8.22 5.86 10.74
N LEU A 260 -8.84 6.67 9.87
CA LEU A 260 -8.28 7.02 8.57
C LEU A 260 -6.91 7.71 8.67
N ALA A 261 -6.62 8.41 9.78
CA ALA A 261 -5.31 9.02 10.02
C ALA A 261 -4.17 7.99 10.22
N GLU A 262 -4.52 6.73 10.49
CA GLU A 262 -3.59 5.61 10.63
C GLU A 262 -3.31 4.93 9.29
N VAL A 263 -4.10 5.23 8.27
CA VAL A 263 -4.10 4.50 7.02
C VAL A 263 -3.04 5.04 6.06
N VAL A 264 -2.26 4.12 5.47
CA VAL A 264 -1.24 4.41 4.46
C VAL A 264 -1.55 3.66 3.17
N LEU A 265 -1.75 4.39 2.08
CA LEU A 265 -1.79 3.85 0.73
C LEU A 265 -0.38 3.84 0.16
N PHE A 266 0.26 2.68 0.21
CA PHE A 266 1.62 2.46 -0.27
C PHE A 266 1.62 1.87 -1.71
N PRO A 267 2.57 2.25 -2.58
CA PRO A 267 2.68 1.76 -3.96
C PRO A 267 3.04 0.28 -4.11
#